data_AF-A0A357VV75-F1
#
_entry.id   AF-A0A357VV75-F1
#
_cell.length_a   1.000
_cell.length_b   1.000
_cell.length_c   1.000
_cell.angle_alpha   90.00
_cell.angle_beta   90.00
_cell.angle_gamma   90.00
#
_symmetry.space_group_name_H-M   'P 1'
#
loop_
_entity.id
_entity.type
_entity.pdbx_description
1 polymer ?
#
loop_
_entity_poly.entity_id
_entity_poly.type
_entity_poly.pdbx_seq_one_letter_code
_entity_poly.pdbx_strand_id
1 'polypeptide(L)'
;MKYKERKKKMKMLRGQFLIMFILISITFTFSVSLEFDESFIVNLRLYNKNEILDIVSQKGNVYLLSENGLVYFIDSKGKINNIIDLELESYGKTPVKIIYNGKEIEKYLLTAGGMDIYDDSLYVAFYNIVKVFNSEGEVLSTITLNNDLSINDVKIIDSKIFVLDQIKGLFKVKGNTIEKVFPERGQESLGMNYTNLEVIGDTIYLGYMYGKTEQVGPKAYATSEPFVQGVYKLSNKDGKYMEEENKELGENAVINESFVTFENHLILSKGEAEIFVLDEDLNIRLYINSPNLLYYPKFALDKNVNADGKNILYIYNHRDLKRYFFYGR
;
A
#
# COMPACT_ATOMS: atom_id res chain seq x y z
N MET A 1 -38.66 52.64 -6.15
CA MET A 1 -38.93 51.19 -6.38
C MET A 1 -37.74 50.42 -6.97
N LYS A 2 -37.03 50.95 -7.97
CA LYS A 2 -35.90 50.27 -8.66
C LYS A 2 -34.67 49.89 -7.81
N TYR A 3 -34.41 50.54 -6.67
CA TYR A 3 -33.21 50.26 -5.84
C TYR A 3 -33.37 49.02 -4.94
N LYS A 4 -34.59 48.74 -4.46
CA LYS A 4 -34.89 47.53 -3.65
C LYS A 4 -34.81 46.27 -4.51
N GLU A 5 -35.24 46.33 -5.77
CA GLU A 5 -35.15 45.21 -6.70
C GLU A 5 -33.71 44.88 -7.11
N ARG A 6 -32.84 45.88 -7.31
CA ARG A 6 -31.41 45.64 -7.58
C ARG A 6 -30.68 44.96 -6.42
N LYS A 7 -30.97 45.36 -5.17
CA LYS A 7 -30.42 44.69 -3.97
C LYS A 7 -30.92 43.24 -3.81
N LYS A 8 -32.17 42.98 -4.21
CA LYS A 8 -32.77 41.63 -4.18
C LYS A 8 -32.18 40.73 -5.29
N LYS A 9 -31.95 41.27 -6.49
CA LYS A 9 -31.27 40.58 -7.61
C LYS A 9 -29.80 40.26 -7.30
N MET A 10 -29.05 41.18 -6.67
CA MET A 10 -27.67 40.95 -6.26
C MET A 10 -27.54 39.90 -5.13
N LYS A 11 -28.51 39.83 -4.21
CA LYS A 11 -28.59 38.76 -3.20
C LYS A 11 -28.93 37.40 -3.82
N MET A 12 -29.82 37.35 -4.81
CA MET A 12 -30.10 36.12 -5.56
C MET A 12 -28.90 35.66 -6.39
N LEU A 13 -28.15 36.57 -7.04
CA LEU A 13 -26.94 36.20 -7.77
C LEU A 13 -25.83 35.68 -6.85
N ARG A 14 -25.64 36.26 -5.65
CA ARG A 14 -24.69 35.72 -4.65
C ARG A 14 -25.14 34.39 -4.06
N GLY A 15 -26.45 34.19 -3.84
CA GLY A 15 -27.01 32.91 -3.40
C GLY A 15 -26.90 31.82 -4.46
N GLN A 16 -27.09 32.16 -5.74
CA GLN A 16 -26.93 31.24 -6.86
C GLN A 16 -25.46 30.94 -7.16
N PHE A 17 -24.55 31.91 -7.02
CA PHE A 17 -23.10 31.64 -7.09
C PHE A 17 -22.61 30.82 -5.90
N LEU A 18 -23.15 31.00 -4.69
CA LEU A 18 -22.82 30.17 -3.54
C LEU A 18 -23.39 28.75 -3.71
N ILE A 19 -24.62 28.62 -4.22
CA ILE A 19 -25.22 27.32 -4.56
C ILE A 19 -24.46 26.66 -5.71
N MET A 20 -23.94 27.41 -6.68
CA MET A 20 -23.08 26.89 -7.74
C MET A 20 -21.65 26.58 -7.25
N PHE A 21 -21.13 27.27 -6.23
CA PHE A 21 -19.88 26.89 -5.56
C PHE A 21 -20.08 25.68 -4.63
N ILE A 22 -21.27 25.50 -4.06
CA ILE A 22 -21.68 24.31 -3.29
C ILE A 22 -22.07 23.14 -4.23
N LEU A 23 -22.47 23.41 -5.48
CA LEU A 23 -22.71 22.41 -6.52
C LEU A 23 -21.48 22.11 -7.38
N ILE A 24 -20.46 22.98 -7.42
CA ILE A 24 -19.11 22.71 -7.97
C ILE A 24 -18.17 22.19 -6.86
N SER A 25 -18.55 22.41 -5.60
CA SER A 25 -18.33 21.42 -4.54
C SER A 25 -19.22 20.21 -4.81
N ILE A 26 -19.04 19.61 -5.99
CA ILE A 26 -19.04 18.17 -6.16
C ILE A 26 -17.86 17.66 -5.31
N THR A 27 -17.96 17.90 -4.00
CA THR A 27 -17.52 17.00 -2.96
C THR A 27 -17.93 15.63 -3.46
N PHE A 28 -16.93 14.80 -3.75
CA PHE A 28 -17.09 13.37 -3.57
C PHE A 28 -17.63 13.18 -2.15
N THR A 29 -18.95 13.11 -2.00
CA THR A 29 -19.58 12.61 -0.79
C THR A 29 -19.27 11.13 -0.77
N PHE A 30 -18.09 10.78 -0.26
CA PHE A 30 -17.84 9.44 0.24
C PHE A 30 -18.86 9.22 1.36
N SER A 31 -19.97 8.55 1.04
CA SER A 31 -20.83 8.00 2.06
C SER A 31 -20.04 6.86 2.69
N VAL A 32 -19.36 7.18 3.78
CA VAL A 32 -18.66 6.22 4.64
C VAL A 32 -19.75 5.46 5.41
N SER A 33 -20.32 4.44 4.76
CA SER A 33 -21.17 3.45 5.44
C SER A 33 -20.25 2.48 6.17
N LEU A 34 -19.92 2.82 7.42
CA LEU A 34 -19.12 1.99 8.33
C LEU A 34 -19.96 0.81 8.81
N GLU A 35 -20.13 -0.19 7.95
CA GLU A 35 -20.59 -1.49 8.44
C GLU A 35 -19.36 -2.28 8.92
N PHE A 36 -19.12 -2.18 10.22
CA PHE A 36 -18.29 -3.11 10.96
C PHE A 36 -18.98 -4.47 10.95
N ASP A 37 -18.70 -5.29 9.94
CA ASP A 37 -19.06 -6.70 10.01
C ASP A 37 -18.15 -7.37 11.03
N GLU A 38 -18.67 -7.54 12.25
CA GLU A 38 -18.00 -8.16 13.39
C GLU A 38 -17.43 -9.55 13.05
N SER A 39 -17.97 -10.22 12.02
CA SER A 39 -17.48 -11.54 11.57
C SER A 39 -16.09 -11.50 10.93
N PHE A 40 -15.64 -10.33 10.43
CA PHE A 40 -14.35 -10.16 9.77
C PHE A 40 -13.18 -9.94 10.75
N ILE A 41 -13.46 -9.43 11.95
CA ILE A 41 -12.46 -8.96 12.94
C ILE A 41 -11.82 -10.13 13.74
N VAL A 42 -12.41 -11.33 13.72
CA VAL A 42 -12.16 -12.34 14.76
C VAL A 42 -11.06 -13.36 14.42
N ASN A 43 -10.70 -13.58 13.16
CA ASN A 43 -9.84 -14.72 12.81
C ASN A 43 -8.32 -14.49 12.91
N LEU A 44 -7.82 -13.26 12.78
CA LEU A 44 -6.35 -13.01 12.87
C LEU A 44 -5.86 -12.84 14.31
N ARG A 45 -6.71 -12.32 15.21
CA ARG A 45 -6.36 -12.06 16.62
C ARG A 45 -5.96 -13.32 17.40
N LEU A 46 -6.42 -14.49 16.97
CA LEU A 46 -6.26 -15.74 17.71
C LEU A 46 -4.93 -16.48 17.45
N TYR A 47 -4.20 -16.14 16.39
CA TYR A 47 -3.12 -17.02 15.89
C TYR A 47 -1.74 -16.39 15.74
N ASN A 48 -1.58 -15.06 15.80
CA ASN A 48 -0.25 -14.47 15.58
C ASN A 48 -0.02 -13.18 16.39
N LYS A 49 1.09 -13.14 17.14
CA LYS A 49 1.69 -11.89 17.64
C LYS A 49 2.45 -11.13 16.54
N ASN A 50 2.52 -11.72 15.36
CA ASN A 50 3.38 -11.32 14.27
C ASN A 50 2.78 -10.18 13.47
N GLU A 51 3.62 -9.26 13.00
CA GLU A 51 3.20 -8.14 12.14
C GLU A 51 2.76 -8.62 10.75
N ILE A 52 1.88 -7.84 10.11
CA ILE A 52 1.52 -8.00 8.70
C ILE A 52 2.42 -7.08 7.89
N LEU A 53 3.16 -7.68 6.96
CA LEU A 53 4.09 -7.00 6.07
C LEU A 53 3.40 -6.43 4.83
N ASP A 54 2.34 -7.08 4.34
CA ASP A 54 1.60 -6.55 3.19
C ASP A 54 0.18 -7.12 3.09
N ILE A 55 -0.67 -6.42 2.33
CA ILE A 55 -2.05 -6.79 2.03
C ILE A 55 -2.37 -6.52 0.56
N VAL A 56 -2.95 -7.51 -0.11
CA VAL A 56 -3.52 -7.36 -1.45
C VAL A 56 -4.90 -7.99 -1.51
N SER A 57 -5.75 -7.54 -2.43
CA SER A 57 -7.10 -8.06 -2.59
C SER A 57 -7.46 -8.27 -4.05
N GLN A 58 -8.24 -9.32 -4.31
CA GLN A 58 -8.77 -9.62 -5.63
C GLN A 58 -10.06 -10.45 -5.51
N LYS A 59 -11.08 -10.11 -6.30
CA LYS A 59 -12.33 -10.88 -6.47
C LYS A 59 -13.06 -11.16 -5.15
N GLY A 60 -13.06 -10.18 -4.25
CA GLY A 60 -13.65 -10.21 -2.92
C GLY A 60 -12.77 -10.91 -1.88
N ASN A 61 -11.61 -11.44 -2.25
CA ASN A 61 -10.69 -12.10 -1.35
C ASN A 61 -9.53 -11.19 -0.95
N VAL A 62 -8.96 -11.45 0.23
CA VAL A 62 -7.84 -10.71 0.79
C VAL A 62 -6.71 -11.68 1.10
N TYR A 63 -5.50 -11.26 0.76
CA TYR A 63 -4.26 -11.97 1.05
C TYR A 63 -3.45 -11.13 2.03
N LEU A 64 -2.92 -11.76 3.07
CA LEU A 64 -2.09 -11.09 4.08
C LEU A 64 -0.75 -11.79 4.21
N LEU A 65 0.33 -11.05 4.00
CA LEU A 65 1.69 -11.52 4.26
C LEU A 65 2.06 -11.19 5.70
N SER A 66 2.39 -12.20 6.51
CA SER A 66 2.89 -12.00 7.87
C SER A 66 4.42 -12.12 7.93
N GLU A 67 5.03 -11.45 8.90
CA GLU A 67 6.49 -11.51 9.10
C GLU A 67 7.02 -12.93 9.34
N ASN A 68 6.19 -13.89 9.76
CA ASN A 68 6.62 -15.28 9.91
C ASN A 68 6.65 -16.08 8.59
N GLY A 69 6.42 -15.42 7.46
CA GLY A 69 6.40 -16.05 6.14
C GLY A 69 5.14 -16.85 5.83
N LEU A 70 4.05 -16.60 6.55
CA LEU A 70 2.75 -17.15 6.21
C LEU A 70 1.95 -16.14 5.37
N VAL A 71 1.30 -16.64 4.32
CA VAL A 71 0.32 -15.88 3.56
C VAL A 71 -1.07 -16.43 3.86
N TYR A 72 -1.94 -15.59 4.41
CA TYR A 72 -3.31 -15.96 4.76
C TYR A 72 -4.26 -15.58 3.65
N PHE A 73 -5.08 -16.54 3.18
CA PHE A 73 -6.15 -16.30 2.24
C PHE A 73 -7.49 -16.18 2.96
N ILE A 74 -8.08 -14.99 2.90
CA ILE A 74 -9.33 -14.64 3.57
C ILE A 74 -10.39 -14.39 2.50
N ASP A 75 -11.50 -15.12 2.57
CA ASP A 75 -12.60 -14.88 1.62
C ASP A 75 -13.42 -13.63 1.94
N SER A 76 -14.35 -13.32 1.06
CA SER A 76 -15.30 -12.21 1.19
C SER A 76 -16.17 -12.28 2.45
N LYS A 77 -16.21 -13.41 3.16
CA LYS A 77 -16.94 -13.60 4.43
C LYS A 77 -16.02 -13.52 5.65
N GLY A 78 -14.74 -13.22 5.47
CA GLY A 78 -13.78 -13.12 6.58
C GLY A 78 -13.25 -14.45 7.09
N LYS A 79 -13.46 -15.54 6.34
CA LYS A 79 -12.97 -16.85 6.71
C LYS A 79 -11.60 -17.11 6.07
N ILE A 80 -10.65 -17.57 6.88
CA ILE A 80 -9.37 -18.08 6.38
C ILE A 80 -9.64 -19.42 5.69
N ASN A 81 -9.48 -19.48 4.38
CA ASN A 81 -9.71 -20.68 3.58
C ASN A 81 -8.42 -21.43 3.25
N ASN A 82 -7.30 -20.73 3.22
CA ASN A 82 -5.99 -21.32 2.96
C ASN A 82 -4.87 -20.54 3.67
N ILE A 83 -3.77 -21.23 3.98
CA ILE A 83 -2.54 -20.63 4.52
C ILE A 83 -1.37 -21.21 3.72
N ILE A 84 -0.65 -20.34 3.03
CA ILE A 84 0.55 -20.70 2.29
C ILE A 84 1.76 -20.45 3.19
N ASP A 85 2.62 -21.45 3.28
CA ASP A 85 3.91 -21.33 3.95
C ASP A 85 4.98 -21.01 2.91
N LEU A 86 5.67 -19.88 3.07
CA LEU A 86 6.74 -19.49 2.14
C LEU A 86 7.99 -20.37 2.26
N GLU A 87 8.05 -21.28 3.24
CA GLU A 87 9.19 -22.18 3.47
C GLU A 87 10.50 -21.41 3.55
N LEU A 88 10.54 -20.43 4.45
CA LEU A 88 11.70 -19.55 4.59
C LEU A 88 12.94 -20.35 4.95
N GLU A 89 14.00 -20.17 4.17
CA GLU A 89 15.32 -20.73 4.47
C GLU A 89 16.03 -19.90 5.54
N SER A 90 17.04 -20.50 6.15
CA SER A 90 17.68 -19.95 7.33
C SER A 90 18.42 -18.65 7.08
N TYR A 91 18.93 -18.36 5.88
CA TYR A 91 19.73 -17.17 5.49
C TYR A 91 20.62 -16.58 6.62
N GLY A 92 21.16 -17.42 7.51
CA GLY A 92 21.92 -17.00 8.70
C GLY A 92 21.14 -16.23 9.79
N LYS A 93 19.81 -16.20 9.73
CA LYS A 93 18.91 -15.65 10.76
C LYS A 93 18.66 -16.69 11.85
N THR A 94 18.39 -16.22 13.07
CA THR A 94 17.95 -17.09 14.17
C THR A 94 16.46 -17.35 14.02
N PRO A 95 16.00 -18.62 14.04
CA PRO A 95 14.58 -18.90 14.00
C PRO A 95 13.91 -18.49 15.32
N VAL A 96 12.65 -18.08 15.23
CA VAL A 96 11.80 -17.75 16.37
C VAL A 96 10.74 -18.84 16.53
N LYS A 97 10.42 -19.18 17.77
CA LYS A 97 9.35 -20.12 18.10
C LYS A 97 8.00 -19.43 17.98
N ILE A 98 7.15 -19.95 17.11
CA ILE A 98 5.77 -19.50 16.94
C ILE A 98 4.79 -20.64 17.24
N ILE A 99 3.56 -20.30 17.60
CA ILE A 99 2.48 -21.28 17.76
C ILE A 99 1.69 -21.32 16.45
N TYR A 100 1.73 -22.45 15.76
CA TYR A 100 0.96 -22.70 14.54
C TYR A 100 0.07 -23.93 14.74
N ASN A 101 -1.24 -23.78 14.55
CA ASN A 101 -2.24 -24.84 14.79
C ASN A 101 -2.08 -25.53 16.16
N GLY A 102 -1.80 -24.74 17.21
CA GLY A 102 -1.62 -25.23 18.58
C GLY A 102 -0.29 -25.96 18.85
N LYS A 103 0.63 -26.00 17.87
CA LYS A 103 1.97 -26.58 18.01
C LYS A 103 3.04 -25.50 17.95
N GLU A 104 4.05 -25.62 18.79
CA GLU A 104 5.24 -24.78 18.70
C GLU A 104 6.10 -25.23 17.52
N ILE A 105 6.39 -24.32 16.60
CA ILE A 105 7.27 -24.54 15.44
C ILE A 105 8.30 -23.42 15.36
N GLU A 106 9.46 -23.71 14.76
CA GLU A 106 10.50 -22.72 14.51
C GLU A 106 10.34 -22.11 13.12
N LYS A 107 10.37 -20.77 13.03
CA LYS A 107 10.25 -20.01 11.79
C LYS A 107 11.28 -18.89 11.72
N TYR A 108 11.80 -18.64 10.53
CA TYR A 108 12.55 -17.41 10.27
C TYR A 108 11.58 -16.26 10.05
N LEU A 109 11.96 -15.06 10.48
CA LEU A 109 11.13 -13.86 10.29
C LEU A 109 11.63 -13.04 9.10
N LEU A 110 10.69 -12.66 8.24
CA LEU A 110 10.81 -11.62 7.25
C LEU A 110 10.90 -10.27 7.95
N THR A 111 11.83 -9.44 7.49
CA THR A 111 11.96 -8.05 7.93
C THR A 111 11.23 -7.09 6.98
N ALA A 112 10.95 -7.55 5.76
CA ALA A 112 10.23 -6.85 4.73
C ALA A 112 9.77 -7.86 3.67
N GLY A 113 8.80 -7.45 2.86
CA GLY A 113 8.28 -8.22 1.75
C GLY A 113 6.95 -7.64 1.29
N GLY A 114 6.62 -7.89 0.03
CA GLY A 114 5.40 -7.40 -0.58
C GLY A 114 4.76 -8.43 -1.49
N MET A 115 3.52 -8.14 -1.88
CA MET A 115 2.69 -8.98 -2.71
C MET A 115 2.07 -8.16 -3.84
N ASP A 116 1.80 -8.86 -4.94
CA ASP A 116 0.92 -8.34 -5.97
C ASP A 116 0.17 -9.49 -6.65
N ILE A 117 -0.96 -9.18 -7.28
CA ILE A 117 -1.76 -10.17 -7.99
C ILE A 117 -1.88 -9.77 -9.45
N TYR A 118 -1.48 -10.68 -10.33
CA TYR A 118 -1.58 -10.51 -11.77
C TYR A 118 -1.99 -11.82 -12.42
N ASP A 119 -3.01 -11.75 -13.29
CA ASP A 119 -3.55 -12.91 -14.02
C ASP A 119 -3.86 -14.12 -13.10
N ASP A 120 -4.60 -13.85 -12.02
CA ASP A 120 -4.98 -14.81 -10.97
C ASP A 120 -3.82 -15.52 -10.26
N SER A 121 -2.59 -15.04 -10.47
CA SER A 121 -1.38 -15.50 -9.79
C SER A 121 -0.95 -14.52 -8.72
N LEU A 122 -0.61 -15.04 -7.54
CA LEU A 122 -0.07 -14.27 -6.43
C LEU A 122 1.44 -14.26 -6.51
N TYR A 123 2.01 -13.07 -6.63
CA TYR A 123 3.45 -12.81 -6.56
C TYR A 123 3.79 -12.41 -5.13
N VAL A 124 4.74 -13.10 -4.51
CA VAL A 124 5.24 -12.77 -3.17
C VAL A 124 6.73 -12.56 -3.26
N ALA A 125 7.19 -11.35 -2.95
CA ALA A 125 8.59 -10.98 -2.99
C ALA A 125 9.14 -10.74 -1.59
N PHE A 126 10.28 -11.34 -1.31
CA PHE A 126 10.97 -11.26 -0.02
C PHE A 126 12.44 -11.62 -0.20
N TYR A 127 13.34 -11.05 0.61
CA TYR A 127 14.78 -11.20 0.44
C TYR A 127 15.21 -10.87 -1.00
N ASN A 128 15.79 -11.83 -1.73
CA ASN A 128 16.13 -11.74 -3.14
C ASN A 128 15.27 -12.69 -4.00
N ILE A 129 14.09 -13.08 -3.51
CA ILE A 129 13.22 -14.08 -4.14
C ILE A 129 11.89 -13.45 -4.53
N VAL A 130 11.37 -13.88 -5.69
CA VAL A 130 9.95 -13.73 -6.05
C VAL A 130 9.37 -15.13 -6.24
N LYS A 131 8.44 -15.52 -5.37
CA LYS A 131 7.65 -16.76 -5.50
C LYS A 131 6.31 -16.43 -6.15
N VAL A 132 5.90 -17.25 -7.10
CA VAL A 132 4.61 -17.10 -7.80
C VAL A 132 3.74 -18.29 -7.46
N PHE A 133 2.53 -18.02 -7.02
CA PHE A 133 1.54 -19.03 -6.64
C PHE A 133 0.30 -18.93 -7.52
N ASN A 134 -0.34 -20.05 -7.80
CA ASN A 134 -1.68 -20.04 -8.38
C ASN A 134 -2.74 -19.71 -7.31
N SER A 135 -4.01 -19.62 -7.73
CA SER A 135 -5.14 -19.36 -6.83
C SER A 135 -5.37 -20.42 -5.75
N GLU A 136 -4.81 -21.62 -5.92
CA GLU A 136 -4.89 -22.74 -4.97
C GLU A 136 -3.74 -22.72 -3.95
N GLY A 137 -2.75 -21.84 -4.14
CA GLY A 137 -1.57 -21.71 -3.29
C GLY A 137 -0.41 -22.63 -3.66
N GLU A 138 -0.45 -23.26 -4.84
CA GLU A 138 0.64 -24.06 -5.36
C GLU A 138 1.71 -23.18 -6.03
N VAL A 139 2.98 -23.54 -5.84
CA VAL A 139 4.10 -22.81 -6.44
C VAL A 139 4.14 -23.05 -7.95
N LEU A 140 3.94 -21.98 -8.72
CA LEU A 140 4.11 -21.97 -10.18
C LEU A 140 5.57 -21.69 -10.57
N SER A 141 6.23 -20.79 -9.84
CA SER A 141 7.60 -20.39 -10.15
C SER A 141 8.32 -19.84 -8.91
N THR A 142 9.64 -19.92 -8.91
CA THR A 142 10.51 -19.26 -7.94
C THR A 142 11.67 -18.62 -8.69
N ILE A 143 11.79 -17.30 -8.55
CA ILE A 143 12.84 -16.50 -9.17
C ILE A 143 13.79 -16.06 -8.07
N THR A 144 15.02 -16.56 -8.08
CA THR A 144 16.10 -16.12 -7.18
C THR A 144 16.98 -15.11 -7.91
N LEU A 145 17.09 -13.91 -7.37
CA LEU A 145 17.86 -12.80 -7.95
C LEU A 145 19.29 -12.83 -7.41
N ASN A 146 20.26 -12.73 -8.31
CA ASN A 146 21.70 -12.93 -8.00
C ASN A 146 22.37 -11.80 -7.20
N ASN A 147 21.62 -10.81 -6.73
CA ASN A 147 22.15 -9.64 -6.03
C ASN A 147 21.76 -9.66 -4.56
N ASP A 148 22.57 -9.04 -3.71
CA ASP A 148 22.28 -8.78 -2.28
C ASP A 148 21.09 -7.81 -2.11
N LEU A 149 19.91 -8.15 -2.62
CA LEU A 149 18.70 -7.35 -2.48
C LEU A 149 17.97 -7.73 -1.19
N SER A 150 17.38 -6.72 -0.56
CA SER A 150 16.36 -6.87 0.46
C SER A 150 15.07 -6.28 -0.12
N ILE A 151 14.29 -7.13 -0.79
CA ILE A 151 13.05 -6.73 -1.43
C ILE A 151 11.98 -6.47 -0.36
N ASN A 152 11.38 -5.29 -0.46
CA ASN A 152 10.30 -4.84 0.42
C ASN A 152 8.94 -4.84 -0.28
N ASP A 153 8.92 -4.72 -1.60
CA ASP A 153 7.67 -4.57 -2.35
C ASP A 153 7.80 -5.15 -3.77
N VAL A 154 6.68 -5.51 -4.39
CA VAL A 154 6.59 -6.02 -5.76
C VAL A 154 5.35 -5.47 -6.46
N LYS A 155 5.48 -5.11 -7.74
CA LYS A 155 4.34 -4.77 -8.62
C LYS A 155 4.51 -5.37 -10.00
N ILE A 156 3.40 -5.82 -10.59
CA ILE A 156 3.36 -6.40 -11.91
C ILE A 156 2.66 -5.45 -12.88
N ILE A 157 3.38 -5.01 -13.92
CA ILE A 157 2.87 -4.07 -14.92
C ILE A 157 3.10 -4.68 -16.30
N ASP A 158 2.03 -4.93 -17.06
CA ASP A 158 2.09 -5.61 -18.37
C ASP A 158 2.95 -6.89 -18.35
N SER A 159 2.68 -7.78 -17.38
CA SER A 159 3.43 -9.01 -17.15
C SER A 159 4.93 -8.83 -16.81
N LYS A 160 5.39 -7.61 -16.55
CA LYS A 160 6.76 -7.32 -16.10
C LYS A 160 6.75 -7.18 -14.58
N ILE A 161 7.69 -7.87 -13.93
CA ILE A 161 7.84 -7.85 -12.48
C ILE A 161 8.78 -6.69 -12.11
N PHE A 162 8.32 -5.81 -11.24
CA PHE A 162 9.10 -4.76 -10.60
C PHE A 162 9.25 -5.07 -9.12
N VAL A 163 10.46 -4.94 -8.59
CA VAL A 163 10.76 -5.17 -7.18
C VAL A 163 11.43 -3.94 -6.58
N LEU A 164 11.07 -3.63 -5.33
CA LEU A 164 11.60 -2.50 -4.60
C LEU A 164 12.58 -2.96 -3.52
N ASP A 165 13.80 -2.44 -3.55
CA ASP A 165 14.75 -2.54 -2.44
C ASP A 165 14.78 -1.21 -1.67
N GLN A 166 14.73 -1.30 -0.34
CA GLN A 166 14.64 -0.12 0.53
C GLN A 166 15.74 0.91 0.27
N ILE A 167 16.95 0.45 -0.04
CA ILE A 167 18.13 1.31 -0.13
C ILE A 167 18.52 1.50 -1.59
N LYS A 168 18.42 0.43 -2.37
CA LYS A 168 18.95 0.39 -3.74
C LYS A 168 17.95 0.89 -4.77
N GLY A 169 16.67 0.98 -4.43
CA GLY A 169 15.61 1.52 -5.27
C GLY A 169 14.83 0.48 -6.05
N LEU A 170 14.24 0.92 -7.15
CA LEU A 170 13.33 0.15 -7.99
C LEU A 170 14.07 -0.60 -9.08
N PHE A 171 13.72 -1.87 -9.26
CA PHE A 171 14.29 -2.75 -10.26
C PHE A 171 13.22 -3.45 -11.09
N LYS A 172 13.53 -3.68 -12.37
CA LYS A 172 12.75 -4.54 -13.25
C LYS A 172 13.44 -5.90 -13.35
N VAL A 173 12.70 -6.98 -13.11
CA VAL A 173 13.22 -8.35 -13.21
C VAL A 173 13.24 -8.80 -14.66
N LYS A 174 14.34 -9.45 -15.08
CA LYS A 174 14.54 -10.07 -16.40
C LYS A 174 15.13 -11.47 -16.21
N GLY A 175 14.27 -12.49 -16.19
CA GLY A 175 14.69 -13.85 -15.83
C GLY A 175 15.20 -13.89 -14.39
N ASN A 176 16.44 -14.33 -14.18
CA ASN A 176 17.13 -14.30 -12.87
C ASN A 176 18.02 -13.06 -12.65
N THR A 177 17.91 -12.07 -13.53
CA THR A 177 18.66 -10.80 -13.45
C THR A 177 17.73 -9.62 -13.20
N ILE A 178 18.31 -8.47 -12.90
CA ILE A 178 17.58 -7.22 -12.69
C ILE A 178 18.19 -6.07 -13.48
N GLU A 179 17.33 -5.14 -13.86
CA GLU A 179 17.68 -3.84 -14.44
C GLU A 179 17.25 -2.75 -13.47
N LYS A 180 18.17 -1.85 -13.11
CA LYS A 180 17.85 -0.71 -12.24
C LYS A 180 16.97 0.27 -13.00
N VAL A 181 15.83 0.61 -12.41
CA VAL A 181 14.84 1.54 -12.96
C VAL A 181 15.01 2.91 -12.33
N PHE A 182 15.09 2.96 -11.00
CA PHE A 182 15.22 4.22 -10.25
C PHE A 182 15.97 3.98 -8.94
N PRO A 183 16.81 4.92 -8.47
CA PRO A 183 17.27 6.12 -9.18
C PRO A 183 18.23 5.73 -10.32
N GLU A 184 18.53 6.66 -11.24
CA GLU A 184 19.57 6.38 -12.22
C GLU A 184 20.93 6.18 -11.53
N ARG A 185 21.83 5.39 -12.15
CA ARG A 185 23.18 5.19 -11.60
C ARG A 185 23.89 6.53 -11.43
N GLY A 186 24.43 6.79 -10.25
CA GLY A 186 25.09 8.04 -9.88
C GLY A 186 24.17 9.08 -9.24
N GLN A 187 22.85 8.82 -9.19
CA GLN A 187 21.87 9.65 -8.46
C GLN A 187 21.52 9.05 -7.09
N GLU A 188 22.27 8.05 -6.61
CA GLU A 188 22.04 7.48 -5.28
C GLU A 188 22.35 8.52 -4.19
N SER A 189 21.31 8.98 -3.49
CA SER A 189 21.43 9.84 -2.32
C SER A 189 21.67 9.04 -1.05
N LEU A 190 22.73 9.36 -0.32
CA LEU A 190 22.97 8.79 1.02
C LEU A 190 21.84 9.15 1.97
N GLY A 191 21.30 8.16 2.67
CA GLY A 191 20.19 8.34 3.62
C GLY A 191 18.80 8.36 2.98
N MET A 192 18.69 8.05 1.68
CA MET A 192 17.40 7.80 1.02
C MET A 192 16.93 6.37 1.31
N ASN A 193 15.67 6.25 1.74
CA ASN A 193 14.95 4.99 1.88
C ASN A 193 13.70 5.02 1.01
N TYR A 194 13.54 4.01 0.17
CA TYR A 194 12.33 3.79 -0.60
C TYR A 194 11.38 2.92 0.23
N THR A 195 10.16 3.39 0.38
CA THR A 195 9.25 2.80 1.36
C THR A 195 8.29 1.82 0.68
N ASN A 196 7.58 2.26 -0.38
CA ASN A 196 6.52 1.47 -1.00
C ASN A 196 6.36 1.82 -2.49
N LEU A 197 5.62 0.98 -3.23
CA LEU A 197 5.41 1.06 -4.68
C LEU A 197 3.92 0.93 -5.04
N GLU A 198 3.39 1.79 -5.93
CA GLU A 198 2.03 1.65 -6.48
C GLU A 198 1.97 1.99 -7.94
N VAL A 199 0.92 1.51 -8.61
CA VAL A 199 0.76 1.64 -10.05
C VAL A 199 -0.62 2.17 -10.43
N ILE A 200 -0.65 3.20 -11.28
CA ILE A 200 -1.86 3.70 -11.94
C ILE A 200 -1.63 3.67 -13.44
N GLY A 201 -2.32 2.77 -14.15
CA GLY A 201 -2.04 2.50 -15.56
C GLY A 201 -0.57 2.10 -15.73
N ASP A 202 0.18 2.88 -16.51
CA ASP A 202 1.62 2.69 -16.74
C ASP A 202 2.51 3.61 -15.89
N THR A 203 1.93 4.30 -14.90
CA THR A 203 2.66 5.21 -14.00
C THR A 203 2.94 4.52 -12.68
N ILE A 204 4.20 4.59 -12.26
CA ILE A 204 4.66 4.10 -10.96
C ILE A 204 4.75 5.27 -9.98
N TYR A 205 4.18 5.11 -8.80
CA TYR A 205 4.34 6.01 -7.67
C TYR A 205 5.26 5.35 -6.66
N LEU A 206 6.39 6.00 -6.38
CA LEU A 206 7.44 5.47 -5.53
C LEU A 206 7.59 6.37 -4.30
N GLY A 207 7.22 5.83 -3.13
CA GLY A 207 7.38 6.51 -1.85
C GLY A 207 8.84 6.56 -1.43
N TYR A 208 9.26 7.69 -0.87
CA TYR A 208 10.59 7.84 -0.32
C TYR A 208 10.60 8.63 0.98
N MET A 209 11.63 8.36 1.77
CA MET A 209 12.02 9.12 2.96
C MET A 209 13.52 9.39 2.89
N TYR A 210 13.92 10.63 3.10
CA TYR A 210 15.32 10.98 3.28
C TYR A 210 15.52 11.77 4.58
N GLY A 211 16.55 11.42 5.33
CA GLY A 211 16.89 12.10 6.58
C GLY A 211 18.25 11.66 7.09
N LYS A 212 18.65 12.21 8.24
CA LYS A 212 19.92 11.84 8.85
C LYS A 212 19.82 10.38 9.31
N THR A 213 20.48 9.50 8.55
CA THR A 213 20.44 8.07 8.78
C THR A 213 21.68 7.67 9.57
N GLU A 214 21.48 7.23 10.81
CA GLU A 214 22.57 6.74 11.67
C GLU A 214 22.46 5.23 11.81
N GLN A 215 23.61 4.55 11.74
CA GLN A 215 23.67 3.12 12.01
C GLN A 215 23.52 2.91 13.52
N VAL A 216 22.32 2.48 13.95
CA VAL A 216 21.99 2.21 15.36
C VAL A 216 22.26 0.75 15.75
N GLY A 217 22.75 -0.07 14.83
CA GLY A 217 23.19 -1.44 15.11
C GLY A 217 23.89 -2.11 13.92
N PRO A 218 24.40 -3.34 14.09
CA PRO A 218 25.19 -4.04 13.07
C PRO A 218 24.51 -4.16 11.70
N LYS A 219 23.17 -4.09 11.66
CA LYS A 219 22.33 -4.13 10.45
C LYS A 219 21.10 -3.23 10.54
N ALA A 220 21.10 -2.25 11.46
CA ALA A 220 19.94 -1.40 11.71
C ALA A 220 20.32 0.06 11.50
N TYR A 221 19.52 0.77 10.71
CA TYR A 221 19.64 2.19 10.46
C TYR A 221 18.40 2.89 10.99
N ALA A 222 18.58 3.98 11.74
CA ALA A 222 17.49 4.83 12.18
C ALA A 222 17.60 6.17 11.45
N THR A 223 16.49 6.64 10.92
CA THR A 223 16.40 7.99 10.37
C THR A 223 15.92 8.90 11.50
N SER A 224 16.79 9.80 11.96
CA SER A 224 16.44 10.77 13.01
C SER A 224 15.80 12.01 12.40
N GLU A 225 14.89 12.65 13.15
CA GLU A 225 14.38 13.97 12.80
C GLU A 225 15.52 15.02 12.71
N PRO A 226 15.43 15.99 11.78
CA PRO A 226 14.37 16.13 10.80
C PRO A 226 14.53 15.15 9.62
N PHE A 227 13.41 14.67 9.09
CA PHE A 227 13.36 13.87 7.86
C PHE A 227 12.31 14.44 6.91
N VAL A 228 12.46 14.16 5.63
CA VAL A 228 11.54 14.57 4.57
C VAL A 228 10.98 13.32 3.90
N GLN A 229 9.69 13.35 3.60
CA GLN A 229 9.04 12.31 2.82
C GLN A 229 8.36 12.88 1.58
N GLY A 230 8.27 12.05 0.56
CA GLY A 230 7.65 12.43 -0.69
C GLY A 230 7.32 11.22 -1.56
N VAL A 231 6.80 11.51 -2.75
CA VAL A 231 6.45 10.52 -3.75
C VAL A 231 7.02 10.95 -5.08
N TYR A 232 7.79 10.05 -5.70
CA TYR A 232 8.17 10.17 -7.11
C TYR A 232 7.06 9.61 -7.98
N LYS A 233 6.69 10.36 -9.01
CA LYS A 233 5.84 9.89 -10.11
C LYS A 233 6.75 9.52 -11.29
N LEU A 234 6.80 8.24 -11.62
CA LEU A 234 7.62 7.69 -12.69
C LEU A 234 6.72 7.22 -13.83
N SER A 235 6.80 7.86 -14.99
CA SER A 235 5.99 7.49 -16.16
C SER A 235 6.82 6.65 -17.13
N ASN A 236 6.19 5.65 -17.73
CA ASN A 236 6.78 4.91 -18.83
C ASN A 236 6.79 5.76 -20.12
N LYS A 237 7.98 6.09 -20.61
CA LYS A 237 8.21 6.73 -21.91
C LYS A 237 9.09 5.81 -22.75
N ASP A 238 8.53 5.26 -23.82
CA ASP A 238 9.21 4.36 -24.75
C ASP A 238 9.85 3.12 -24.09
N GLY A 239 9.22 2.58 -23.04
CA GLY A 239 9.68 1.39 -22.31
C GLY A 239 10.69 1.67 -21.19
N LYS A 240 11.02 2.95 -20.94
CA LYS A 240 11.84 3.40 -19.82
C LYS A 240 11.00 4.24 -18.87
N TYR A 241 11.04 3.92 -17.58
CA TYR A 241 10.42 4.74 -16.55
C TYR A 241 11.33 5.92 -16.22
N MET A 242 10.78 7.13 -16.27
CA MET A 242 11.49 8.38 -16.02
C MET A 242 10.72 9.17 -14.97
N GLU A 243 11.44 9.89 -14.10
CA GLU A 243 10.83 10.85 -13.17
C GLU A 243 10.08 11.93 -13.96
N GLU A 244 8.78 12.04 -13.71
CA GLU A 244 7.93 13.10 -14.24
C GLU A 244 7.76 14.21 -13.20
N GLU A 245 7.53 13.83 -11.95
CA GLU A 245 7.28 14.74 -10.84
C GLU A 245 7.83 14.16 -9.54
N ASN A 246 8.33 15.04 -8.67
CA ASN A 246 8.58 14.75 -7.27
C ASN A 246 7.69 15.66 -6.42
N LYS A 247 6.80 15.04 -5.64
CA LYS A 247 5.97 15.74 -4.67
C LYS A 247 6.49 15.51 -3.26
N GLU A 248 7.18 16.51 -2.73
CA GLU A 248 7.53 16.56 -1.31
C GLU A 248 6.29 16.87 -0.46
N LEU A 249 6.10 16.11 0.62
CA LEU A 249 4.91 16.19 1.48
C LEU A 249 5.18 16.90 2.82
N GLY A 250 6.41 17.38 3.00
CA GLY A 250 6.87 18.26 4.08
C GLY A 250 7.86 17.61 5.06
N GLU A 251 8.56 18.44 5.82
CA GLU A 251 9.46 18.02 6.89
C GLU A 251 8.67 17.38 8.04
N ASN A 252 9.16 16.24 8.53
CA ASN A 252 8.57 15.41 9.58
C ASN A 252 7.13 14.99 9.28
N ALA A 253 6.73 14.98 8.00
CA ALA A 253 5.48 14.37 7.60
C ALA A 253 5.57 12.86 7.86
N VAL A 254 4.70 12.33 8.71
CA VAL A 254 4.59 10.89 8.94
C VAL A 254 3.69 10.32 7.86
N ILE A 255 4.23 9.77 6.79
CA ILE A 255 3.47 8.93 5.84
C ILE A 255 3.72 7.50 6.25
N ASN A 256 2.62 6.77 6.41
CA ASN A 256 2.73 5.35 6.72
C ASN A 256 3.20 4.55 5.49
N GLU A 257 3.76 3.38 5.73
CA GLU A 257 4.38 2.51 4.71
C GLU A 257 3.38 1.85 3.74
N SER A 258 2.20 2.43 3.56
CA SER A 258 1.21 1.89 2.65
C SER A 258 0.43 3.00 1.97
N PHE A 259 0.24 2.81 0.67
CA PHE A 259 -0.69 3.57 -0.16
C PHE A 259 -1.35 2.61 -1.16
N VAL A 260 -2.50 3.01 -1.69
CA VAL A 260 -3.27 2.22 -2.66
C VAL A 260 -3.89 3.14 -3.70
N THR A 261 -4.15 2.65 -4.90
CA THR A 261 -4.72 3.46 -5.98
C THR A 261 -6.21 3.23 -6.18
N PHE A 262 -7.00 4.30 -6.37
CA PHE A 262 -8.44 4.27 -6.64
C PHE A 262 -8.81 5.29 -7.70
N GLU A 263 -9.50 4.88 -8.78
CA GLU A 263 -9.99 5.77 -9.85
C GLU A 263 -8.94 6.80 -10.36
N ASN A 264 -7.68 6.36 -10.50
CA ASN A 264 -6.52 7.18 -10.88
C ASN A 264 -5.96 8.14 -9.81
N HIS A 265 -6.43 8.02 -8.57
CA HIS A 265 -5.89 8.74 -7.43
C HIS A 265 -5.05 7.82 -6.55
N LEU A 266 -4.00 8.37 -5.95
CA LEU A 266 -3.18 7.66 -4.97
C LEU A 266 -3.66 7.98 -3.55
N ILE A 267 -4.11 6.99 -2.81
CA ILE A 267 -4.57 7.10 -1.42
C ILE A 267 -3.41 6.70 -0.49
N LEU A 268 -3.02 7.57 0.44
CA LEU A 268 -2.03 7.31 1.48
C LEU A 268 -2.55 7.74 2.84
N SER A 269 -1.89 7.35 3.94
CA SER A 269 -2.20 7.90 5.26
C SER A 269 -1.08 8.76 5.79
N LYS A 270 -1.45 9.87 6.44
CA LYS A 270 -0.54 10.79 7.11
C LYS A 270 -0.82 10.75 8.62
N GLY A 271 0.18 10.33 9.38
CA GLY A 271 0.07 10.13 10.81
C GLY A 271 -0.97 9.06 11.16
N GLU A 272 -1.52 9.16 12.36
CA GLU A 272 -2.31 8.08 12.94
C GLU A 272 -3.81 8.14 12.63
N ALA A 273 -4.31 9.15 11.92
CA ALA A 273 -5.77 9.31 11.76
C ALA A 273 -6.22 9.96 10.45
N GLU A 274 -5.30 10.41 9.60
CA GLU A 274 -5.63 11.13 8.37
C GLU A 274 -5.29 10.28 7.13
N ILE A 275 -6.23 10.20 6.19
CA ILE A 275 -5.99 9.69 4.84
C ILE A 275 -5.91 10.88 3.87
N PHE A 276 -4.94 10.82 2.97
CA PHE A 276 -4.65 11.79 1.93
C PHE A 276 -4.86 11.13 0.58
N VAL A 277 -5.51 11.86 -0.34
CA VAL A 277 -5.67 11.45 -1.73
C VAL A 277 -4.86 12.40 -2.60
N LEU A 278 -3.96 11.85 -3.41
CA LEU A 278 -3.10 12.54 -4.35
C LEU A 278 -3.61 12.36 -5.78
N ASP A 279 -3.33 13.37 -6.60
CA ASP A 279 -3.74 13.61 -8.00
C ASP A 279 -5.16 14.17 -8.21
N GLU A 280 -5.22 15.21 -9.07
CA GLU A 280 -6.28 16.18 -9.39
C GLU A 280 -6.56 17.32 -8.38
N ASP A 281 -5.64 18.26 -8.13
CA ASP A 281 -5.89 19.57 -7.47
C ASP A 281 -6.68 19.57 -6.13
N LEU A 282 -6.95 18.38 -5.60
CA LEU A 282 -7.90 18.09 -4.54
C LEU A 282 -7.09 17.39 -3.46
N ASN A 283 -6.43 18.18 -2.61
CA ASN A 283 -5.91 17.71 -1.33
C ASN A 283 -7.11 17.37 -0.41
N ILE A 284 -7.84 16.30 -0.71
CA ILE A 284 -8.93 15.82 0.12
C ILE A 284 -8.31 15.10 1.30
N ARG A 285 -8.62 15.60 2.50
CA ARG A 285 -8.29 14.95 3.78
C ARG A 285 -9.52 14.17 4.23
N LEU A 286 -9.39 12.85 4.29
CA LEU A 286 -10.39 11.97 4.87
C LEU A 286 -9.99 11.68 6.31
N TYR A 287 -10.83 12.11 7.24
CA TYR A 287 -10.69 11.77 8.66
C TYR A 287 -11.41 10.45 8.92
N ILE A 288 -10.66 9.41 9.29
CA ILE A 288 -11.29 8.16 9.75
C ILE A 288 -11.73 8.38 11.20
N ASN A 289 -13.04 8.46 11.44
CA ASN A 289 -13.59 8.42 12.79
C ASN A 289 -13.55 6.97 13.32
N SER A 290 -12.35 6.50 13.65
CA SER A 290 -12.10 5.21 14.28
C SER A 290 -11.92 5.42 15.78
N PRO A 291 -12.52 4.58 16.64
CA PRO A 291 -12.24 4.64 18.09
C PRO A 291 -10.78 4.27 18.42
N ASN A 292 -10.04 3.69 17.47
CA ASN A 292 -8.63 3.34 17.59
C ASN A 292 -7.77 4.19 16.66
N LEU A 293 -6.62 4.65 17.13
CA LEU A 293 -5.55 5.27 16.34
C LEU A 293 -5.02 4.27 15.28
N LEU A 294 -4.77 4.76 14.06
CA LEU A 294 -4.21 4.02 12.92
C LEU A 294 -2.69 4.09 12.95
N TYR A 295 -2.06 3.18 13.68
CA TYR A 295 -0.61 3.05 13.69
C TYR A 295 -0.16 2.26 12.46
N TYR A 296 0.42 2.95 11.48
CA TYR A 296 0.99 2.35 10.27
C TYR A 296 0.01 1.41 9.53
N PRO A 297 -1.18 1.91 9.12
CA PRO A 297 -2.16 1.10 8.43
C PRO A 297 -1.63 0.59 7.08
N LYS A 298 -2.06 -0.60 6.69
CA LYS A 298 -1.87 -1.19 5.36
C LYS A 298 -3.17 -1.23 4.59
N PHE A 299 -3.11 -0.92 3.30
CA PHE A 299 -4.28 -0.74 2.45
C PHE A 299 -4.32 -1.75 1.31
N ALA A 300 -5.51 -2.26 1.01
CA ALA A 300 -5.79 -2.93 -0.25
C ALA A 300 -7.15 -2.50 -0.78
N LEU A 301 -7.25 -2.37 -2.10
CA LEU A 301 -8.49 -2.00 -2.78
C LEU A 301 -8.97 -3.17 -3.62
N ASP A 302 -10.25 -3.49 -3.47
CA ASP A 302 -10.93 -4.40 -4.36
C ASP A 302 -11.98 -3.64 -5.19
N LYS A 303 -11.76 -3.62 -6.51
CA LYS A 303 -12.67 -3.05 -7.51
C LYS A 303 -13.81 -4.01 -7.88
N ASN A 304 -13.81 -5.24 -7.36
CA ASN A 304 -14.93 -6.15 -7.53
C ASN A 304 -16.08 -5.68 -6.66
N VAL A 305 -16.89 -4.85 -7.31
CA VAL A 305 -18.27 -4.54 -7.04
C VAL A 305 -18.93 -5.68 -6.28
N ASN A 306 -19.31 -5.48 -5.01
CA ASN A 306 -20.28 -6.38 -4.39
C ASN A 306 -21.58 -6.38 -5.22
N ALA A 307 -22.58 -7.23 -4.91
CA ALA A 307 -23.81 -7.27 -5.71
C ALA A 307 -24.53 -5.90 -5.88
N ASP A 308 -24.15 -4.87 -5.11
CA ASP A 308 -24.77 -3.54 -5.02
C ASP A 308 -23.94 -2.38 -5.62
N GLY A 309 -22.89 -2.63 -6.41
CA GLY A 309 -22.17 -1.49 -7.03
C GLY A 309 -20.98 -0.93 -6.25
N LYS A 310 -20.60 -1.50 -5.09
CA LYS A 310 -19.66 -0.85 -4.15
C LYS A 310 -18.25 -1.41 -4.24
N ASN A 311 -17.26 -0.52 -4.30
CA ASN A 311 -15.84 -0.81 -4.12
C ASN A 311 -15.52 -1.00 -2.62
N ILE A 312 -14.46 -1.75 -2.31
CA ILE A 312 -14.07 -2.05 -0.92
C ILE A 312 -12.62 -1.64 -0.68
N LEU A 313 -12.38 -0.81 0.35
CA LEU A 313 -11.05 -0.58 0.92
C LEU A 313 -10.89 -1.45 2.17
N TYR A 314 -9.85 -2.26 2.16
CA TYR A 314 -9.39 -3.01 3.31
C TYR A 314 -8.31 -2.18 4.00
N ILE A 315 -8.45 -2.00 5.31
CA ILE A 315 -7.46 -1.35 6.15
C ILE A 315 -7.05 -2.35 7.23
N TYR A 316 -5.80 -2.78 7.20
CA TYR A 316 -5.17 -3.46 8.32
C TYR A 316 -4.49 -2.43 9.20
N ASN A 317 -4.79 -2.41 10.48
CA ASN A 317 -4.09 -1.57 11.45
C ASN A 317 -3.76 -2.40 12.68
N HIS A 318 -2.47 -2.64 12.90
CA HIS A 318 -1.92 -3.49 13.96
C HIS A 318 -2.44 -4.92 14.07
N ARG A 319 -3.70 -5.13 14.48
CA ARG A 319 -4.35 -6.44 14.62
C ARG A 319 -5.80 -6.43 14.16
N ASP A 320 -6.25 -5.27 13.68
CA ASP A 320 -7.62 -5.04 13.27
C ASP A 320 -7.63 -4.87 11.76
N LEU A 321 -8.20 -5.85 11.07
CA LEU A 321 -8.53 -5.73 9.66
C LEU A 321 -9.98 -5.25 9.54
N LYS A 322 -10.17 -4.10 8.87
CA LYS A 322 -11.47 -3.46 8.69
C LYS A 322 -11.77 -3.29 7.20
N ARG A 323 -13.04 -3.35 6.83
CA ARG A 323 -13.53 -3.13 5.48
C ARG A 323 -14.34 -1.84 5.45
N TYR A 324 -14.15 -1.07 4.41
CA TYR A 324 -14.86 0.18 4.18
C TYR A 324 -15.43 0.14 2.77
N PHE A 325 -16.69 0.50 2.62
CA PHE A 325 -17.35 0.53 1.31
C PHE A 325 -17.30 1.93 0.71
N PHE A 326 -17.00 2.00 -0.57
CA PHE A 326 -16.93 3.22 -1.36
C PHE A 326 -17.82 3.07 -2.59
N TYR A 327 -18.46 4.16 -2.96
CA TYR A 327 -19.15 4.26 -4.23
C TYR A 327 -18.15 4.80 -5.24
N GLY A 328 -17.88 4.02 -6.28
CA GLY A 328 -17.31 4.57 -7.51
C GLY A 328 -18.40 5.34 -8.25
N ARG A 329 -18.01 6.32 -9.05
CA ARG A 329 -18.97 7.06 -9.88
C ARG A 329 -19.38 6.31 -11.13
#